data_AF-A0A7W7TY80-F1
#
_entry.id   AF-A0A7W7TY80-F1
#
_cell.length_a   1.000
_cell.length_b   1.000
_cell.length_c   1.000
_cell.angle_alpha   90.00
_cell.angle_beta   90.00
_cell.angle_gamma   90.00
#
_symmetry.space_group_name_H-M   'P 1'
#
loop_
_entity.id
_entity.type
_entity.pdbx_description
1 polymer ?
#
loop_
_entity_poly.entity_id
_entity_poly.type
_entity_poly.pdbx_seq_one_letter_code
_entity_poly.pdbx_strand_id
1 'polypeptide(L)'
;MADVLGRRATRHAVVIGGSLAGLLAARVLAEHAEKVTVVERDRYPEGPEARPGVPQGRHLHVLIAGGQQAFEELLPGFVDELRELGAPKVGVPEDMVQWQNGKWLSRLPATVHFYSGPRPQLEWLVRQRVSADPRIELLEGHETVGLTGDSSRVRGVRLRERGAGAEKETRVLEADLVVDASGRSTKAADWLAGIGAEAPHEETIDTGLAYATRVYRAPEGVLDSDAMGYFILPNPRQEYGAVVLPCGDGTHLVTLSGLRGNEPPSDEGAFEEYAKRMPHPVISEWLAKAEPASPVYGFRKTANIRRRYDRPGRRPAGFLATGDALCAFNPIYGQGMAVAAISAVALRRALADPKRTPTTRRVQRALLDASRQAWDVSTGADKKMPGAVGAEDAPSALDKAVGWYVGRVQERSAGDPVVGAAFRRAITLTAPMTVLFAPAVARAVLFGPAAESPVEPPLRRTDG
;
A
#
# COMPACT_ATOMS: atom_id res chain seq x y z
N MET A 1 -35.39 10.91 -3.88
CA MET A 1 -34.55 9.84 -4.46
C MET A 1 -33.10 10.33 -4.60
N ALA A 2 -32.42 10.71 -3.51
CA ALA A 2 -31.26 11.62 -3.61
C ALA A 2 -29.88 11.03 -3.25
N ASP A 3 -29.79 9.80 -2.72
CA ASP A 3 -28.54 9.19 -2.26
C ASP A 3 -28.44 7.71 -2.67
N VAL A 4 -28.77 7.38 -3.92
CA VAL A 4 -28.65 6.02 -4.46
C VAL A 4 -27.53 6.00 -5.50
N LEU A 5 -26.52 5.18 -5.28
CA LEU A 5 -25.31 5.01 -6.11
C LEU A 5 -25.37 3.70 -6.89
N GLY A 6 -25.76 3.70 -8.16
CA GLY A 6 -25.68 2.49 -9.00
C GLY A 6 -27.00 2.07 -9.63
N ARG A 7 -26.87 1.25 -10.69
CA ARG A 7 -27.87 0.93 -11.74
C ARG A 7 -28.34 2.16 -12.53
N ARG A 8 -27.59 2.56 -13.58
CA ARG A 8 -27.95 3.56 -14.62
C ARG A 8 -28.46 4.95 -14.16
N ALA A 9 -28.52 5.21 -12.86
CA ALA A 9 -28.91 6.49 -12.27
C ALA A 9 -27.72 7.46 -12.17
N THR A 10 -26.49 6.94 -12.02
CA THR A 10 -25.25 7.72 -12.14
C THR A 10 -24.93 7.84 -13.62
N ARG A 11 -25.14 9.01 -14.23
CA ARG A 11 -24.80 9.20 -15.64
C ARG A 11 -23.30 9.48 -15.77
N HIS A 12 -22.78 10.33 -14.89
CA HIS A 12 -21.36 10.70 -14.92
C HIS A 12 -20.72 10.60 -13.54
N ALA A 13 -19.63 9.84 -13.46
CA ALA A 13 -18.77 9.80 -12.29
C ALA A 13 -17.42 10.49 -12.57
N VAL A 14 -16.91 11.23 -11.59
CA VAL A 14 -15.59 11.83 -11.63
C VAL A 14 -14.70 11.17 -10.57
N VAL A 15 -13.50 10.75 -10.96
CA VAL A 15 -12.48 10.23 -10.05
C VAL A 15 -11.32 11.21 -10.00
N ILE A 16 -11.00 11.71 -8.81
CA ILE A 16 -9.88 12.64 -8.59
C ILE A 16 -8.63 11.83 -8.30
N GLY A 17 -7.60 11.95 -9.14
CA GLY A 17 -6.33 11.25 -9.04
C GLY A 17 -6.30 9.96 -9.88
N GLY A 18 -5.25 9.81 -10.69
CA GLY A 18 -5.09 8.70 -11.63
C GLY A 18 -3.96 7.73 -11.26
N SER A 19 -3.78 7.47 -9.97
CA SER A 19 -2.93 6.36 -9.50
C SER A 19 -3.75 5.05 -9.40
N LEU A 20 -3.16 3.97 -8.89
CA LEU A 20 -3.84 2.67 -8.72
C LEU A 20 -5.24 2.76 -8.13
N ALA A 21 -5.42 3.50 -7.02
CA ALA A 21 -6.72 3.60 -6.37
C ALA A 21 -7.78 4.24 -7.27
N GLY A 22 -7.40 5.29 -8.01
CA GLY A 22 -8.31 6.00 -8.91
C GLY A 22 -8.62 5.22 -10.17
N LEU A 23 -7.61 4.60 -10.80
CA LEU A 23 -7.81 3.79 -12.00
C LEU A 23 -8.67 2.54 -11.70
N LEU A 24 -8.44 1.86 -10.58
CA LEU A 24 -9.26 0.71 -10.19
C LEU A 24 -10.68 1.12 -9.78
N ALA A 25 -10.85 2.28 -9.12
CA ALA A 25 -12.18 2.82 -8.87
C ALA A 25 -12.91 3.16 -10.18
N ALA A 26 -12.22 3.79 -11.14
CA ALA A 26 -12.80 4.12 -12.45
C ALA A 26 -13.23 2.87 -13.22
N ARG A 27 -12.39 1.82 -13.22
CA ARG A 27 -12.72 0.51 -13.81
C ARG A 27 -14.02 -0.07 -13.25
N VAL A 28 -14.22 0.02 -11.94
CA VAL A 28 -15.45 -0.46 -11.28
C VAL A 28 -16.63 0.45 -11.61
N LEU A 29 -16.44 1.76 -11.55
CA LEU A 29 -17.50 2.73 -11.82
C LEU A 29 -18.02 2.65 -13.26
N ALA A 30 -17.18 2.27 -14.22
CA ALA A 30 -17.60 2.03 -15.60
C ALA A 30 -18.66 0.92 -15.72
N GLU A 31 -18.75 -0.01 -14.76
CA GLU A 31 -19.83 -1.03 -14.70
C GLU A 31 -21.19 -0.43 -14.29
N HIS A 32 -21.19 0.77 -13.70
CA HIS A 32 -22.35 1.37 -13.05
C HIS A 32 -22.73 2.78 -13.57
N ALA A 33 -21.84 3.45 -14.30
CA ALA A 33 -22.03 4.79 -14.86
C ALA A 33 -21.96 4.81 -16.40
N GLU A 34 -22.64 5.77 -17.04
CA GLU A 34 -22.58 5.95 -18.50
C GLU A 34 -21.22 6.51 -18.94
N LYS A 35 -20.63 7.39 -18.12
CA LYS A 35 -19.32 8.01 -18.32
C LYS A 35 -18.53 8.09 -17.01
N VAL A 36 -17.22 7.86 -17.08
CA VAL A 36 -16.28 8.09 -15.98
C VAL A 36 -15.15 9.00 -16.46
N THR A 37 -14.87 10.08 -15.73
CA THR A 37 -13.71 10.95 -16.01
C THR A 37 -12.71 10.87 -14.86
N VAL A 38 -11.48 10.44 -15.15
CA VAL A 38 -10.37 10.44 -14.19
C VAL A 38 -9.59 11.73 -14.38
N VAL A 39 -9.56 12.58 -13.35
CA VAL A 39 -8.84 13.86 -13.36
C VAL A 39 -7.46 13.65 -12.76
N GLU A 40 -6.40 13.87 -13.54
CA GLU A 40 -5.02 13.72 -13.13
C GLU A 40 -4.25 15.03 -13.35
N ARG A 41 -3.49 15.45 -12.34
CA ARG A 41 -2.73 16.71 -12.37
C ARG A 41 -1.44 16.60 -13.18
N ASP A 42 -0.94 15.39 -13.34
CA ASP A 42 0.21 15.10 -14.18
C ASP A 42 -0.23 14.82 -15.62
N ARG A 43 0.76 14.79 -16.52
CA ARG A 43 0.66 14.09 -17.80
C ARG A 43 1.34 12.73 -17.67
N TYR A 44 0.74 11.68 -18.20
CA TYR A 44 1.31 10.34 -18.14
C TYR A 44 2.48 10.22 -19.10
N PRO A 45 3.56 9.52 -18.68
CA PRO A 45 4.57 9.08 -19.64
C PRO A 45 3.99 8.04 -20.59
N GLU A 46 4.54 7.96 -21.80
CA GLU A 46 4.20 6.92 -22.78
C GLU A 46 4.51 5.52 -22.22
N GLY A 47 5.62 5.40 -21.49
CA GLY A 47 6.11 4.16 -20.90
C GLY A 47 5.88 3.98 -19.40
N PRO A 48 6.46 2.91 -18.82
CA PRO A 48 6.42 2.59 -17.39
C PRO A 48 7.41 3.43 -16.58
N GLU A 49 7.28 4.76 -16.65
CA GLU A 49 8.20 5.70 -16.00
C GLU A 49 7.60 6.38 -14.77
N ALA A 50 8.48 6.81 -13.85
CA ALA A 50 8.07 7.53 -12.66
C ALA A 50 7.56 8.94 -13.01
N ARG A 51 6.46 9.36 -12.35
CA ARG A 51 5.85 10.69 -12.55
C ARG A 51 5.82 11.54 -11.27
N PRO A 52 5.83 12.88 -11.37
CA PRO A 52 5.91 13.77 -10.20
C PRO A 52 4.80 13.57 -9.17
N GLY A 53 3.59 13.24 -9.59
CA GLY A 53 2.42 13.06 -8.75
C GLY A 53 2.42 11.76 -7.94
N VAL A 54 3.33 10.83 -8.22
CA VAL A 54 3.53 9.57 -7.48
C VAL A 54 5.00 9.48 -7.03
N PRO A 55 5.47 10.38 -6.15
CA PRO A 55 6.88 10.40 -5.74
C PRO A 55 7.31 9.09 -5.07
N GLN A 56 6.40 8.41 -4.38
CA GLN A 56 6.63 7.09 -3.81
C GLN A 56 6.96 6.01 -4.86
N GLY A 57 6.64 6.22 -6.15
CA GLY A 57 6.93 5.26 -7.22
C GLY A 57 8.41 4.95 -7.43
N ARG A 58 9.31 5.78 -6.87
CA ARG A 58 10.77 5.54 -6.87
C ARG A 58 11.24 4.64 -5.72
N HIS A 59 10.35 4.30 -4.79
CA HIS A 59 10.67 3.48 -3.62
C HIS A 59 10.18 2.06 -3.82
N LEU A 60 10.71 1.15 -2.99
CA LEU A 60 10.34 -0.24 -3.01
C LEU A 60 8.83 -0.45 -2.80
N HIS A 61 8.24 -1.24 -3.69
CA HIS A 61 6.86 -1.70 -3.60
C HIS A 61 6.82 -3.18 -3.96
N VAL A 62 5.87 -3.89 -3.34
CA VAL A 62 5.58 -5.28 -3.66
C VAL A 62 4.09 -5.45 -3.83
N LEU A 63 3.68 -6.30 -4.77
CA LEU A 63 2.30 -6.73 -4.91
C LEU A 63 2.11 -8.02 -4.10
N ILE A 64 1.66 -7.86 -2.85
CA ILE A 64 1.35 -8.99 -1.95
C ILE A 64 0.16 -9.81 -2.44
N ALA A 65 0.06 -11.07 -1.98
CA ALA A 65 -0.91 -12.05 -2.45
C ALA A 65 -2.38 -11.60 -2.40
N GLY A 66 -2.82 -10.91 -1.34
CA GLY A 66 -4.19 -10.36 -1.29
C GLY A 66 -4.45 -9.29 -2.35
N GLY A 67 -3.42 -8.52 -2.71
CA GLY A 67 -3.47 -7.60 -3.84
C GLY A 67 -3.59 -8.33 -5.16
N GLN A 68 -2.78 -9.38 -5.39
CA GLN A 68 -2.83 -10.20 -6.61
C GLN A 68 -4.25 -10.74 -6.87
N GLN A 69 -4.88 -11.31 -5.83
CA GLN A 69 -6.26 -11.81 -5.92
C GLN A 69 -7.26 -10.72 -6.30
N ALA A 70 -7.13 -9.52 -5.71
CA ALA A 70 -7.99 -8.40 -6.02
C ALA A 70 -7.76 -7.82 -7.42
N PHE A 71 -6.50 -7.75 -7.88
CA PHE A 71 -6.18 -7.35 -9.25
C PHE A 71 -6.75 -8.34 -10.26
N GLU A 72 -6.62 -9.65 -10.02
CA GLU A 72 -7.16 -10.68 -10.90
C GLU A 72 -8.70 -10.64 -10.99
N GLU A 73 -9.39 -10.32 -9.88
CA GLU A 73 -10.85 -10.13 -9.86
C GLU A 73 -11.31 -8.89 -10.65
N LEU A 74 -10.50 -7.82 -10.66
CA LEU A 74 -10.82 -6.54 -11.31
C LEU A 74 -10.37 -6.48 -12.78
N LEU A 75 -9.22 -7.08 -13.07
CA LEU A 75 -8.49 -7.06 -14.34
C LEU A 75 -7.99 -8.50 -14.63
N PRO A 76 -8.84 -9.40 -15.14
CA PRO A 76 -8.43 -10.78 -15.41
C PRO A 76 -7.20 -10.86 -16.36
N GLY A 77 -6.27 -11.75 -16.02
CA GLY A 77 -4.98 -11.95 -16.68
C GLY A 77 -3.88 -10.96 -16.27
N PHE A 78 -4.15 -10.06 -15.32
CA PHE A 78 -3.20 -9.00 -14.94
C PHE A 78 -1.90 -9.55 -14.37
N VAL A 79 -1.97 -10.60 -13.54
CA VAL A 79 -0.77 -11.16 -12.90
C VAL A 79 0.13 -11.86 -13.92
N ASP A 80 -0.47 -12.51 -14.93
CA ASP A 80 0.29 -13.17 -16.00
C ASP A 80 0.99 -12.14 -16.89
N GLU A 81 0.30 -11.07 -17.29
CA GLU A 81 0.92 -9.97 -18.04
C GLU A 81 2.01 -9.25 -17.23
N LEU A 82 1.80 -9.05 -15.93
CA LEU A 82 2.82 -8.46 -15.06
C LEU A 82 4.09 -9.33 -15.02
N ARG A 83 3.93 -10.66 -15.02
CA ARG A 83 5.04 -11.61 -15.11
C ARG A 83 5.72 -11.57 -16.48
N GLU A 84 4.96 -11.46 -17.57
CA GLU A 84 5.48 -11.32 -18.93
C GLU A 84 6.29 -10.02 -19.12
N LEU A 85 5.92 -8.96 -18.40
CA LEU A 85 6.71 -7.73 -18.31
C LEU A 85 7.98 -7.87 -17.46
N GLY A 86 8.27 -9.05 -16.91
CA GLY A 86 9.50 -9.35 -16.18
C GLY A 86 9.44 -9.11 -14.68
N ALA A 87 8.27 -8.85 -14.09
CA ALA A 87 8.16 -8.66 -12.64
C ALA A 87 8.56 -9.94 -11.88
N PRO A 88 9.59 -9.90 -11.01
CA PRO A 88 10.03 -11.09 -10.30
C PRO A 88 8.98 -11.59 -9.32
N LYS A 89 8.74 -12.90 -9.33
CA LYS A 89 7.91 -13.59 -8.34
C LYS A 89 8.81 -14.13 -7.23
N VAL A 90 8.59 -13.67 -6.00
CA VAL A 90 9.40 -14.03 -4.83
C VAL A 90 8.53 -14.79 -3.82
N GLY A 91 8.93 -16.00 -3.49
CA GLY A 91 8.32 -16.89 -2.49
C GLY A 91 8.85 -16.66 -1.09
N VAL A 92 7.96 -16.53 -0.11
CA VAL A 92 8.33 -16.22 1.29
C VAL A 92 7.99 -17.38 2.22
N PRO A 93 8.93 -17.82 3.10
CA PRO A 93 10.26 -17.25 3.34
C PRO A 93 11.39 -17.82 2.47
N GLU A 94 11.11 -18.82 1.62
CA GLU A 94 12.07 -19.62 0.85
C GLU A 94 13.11 -18.82 0.03
N ASP A 95 12.68 -17.77 -0.66
CA ASP A 95 13.53 -17.01 -1.59
C ASP A 95 14.25 -15.84 -0.90
N MET A 96 14.11 -15.71 0.43
CA MET A 96 14.54 -14.53 1.15
C MET A 96 15.43 -14.83 2.35
N VAL A 97 16.51 -14.06 2.49
CA VAL A 97 17.26 -13.98 3.75
C VAL A 97 16.63 -12.87 4.59
N GLN A 98 16.04 -13.23 5.74
CA GLN A 98 15.25 -12.29 6.53
C GLN A 98 15.69 -12.26 8.00
N TRP A 99 16.00 -11.06 8.48
CA TRP A 99 16.20 -10.75 9.89
C TRP A 99 14.96 -10.03 10.43
N GLN A 100 14.32 -10.64 11.43
CA GLN A 100 13.12 -10.08 12.06
C GLN A 100 13.13 -10.38 13.55
N ASN A 101 12.80 -9.38 14.37
CA ASN A 101 12.74 -9.50 15.84
C ASN A 101 14.02 -10.11 16.47
N GLY A 102 15.18 -9.75 15.91
CA GLY A 102 16.49 -10.17 16.43
C GLY A 102 16.90 -11.59 16.05
N LYS A 103 16.27 -12.20 15.04
CA LYS A 103 16.56 -13.56 14.59
C LYS A 103 16.56 -13.66 13.07
N TRP A 104 17.36 -14.58 12.54
CA TRP A 104 17.22 -15.05 11.17
C TRP A 104 16.04 -15.99 11.03
N LEU A 105 15.31 -15.86 9.92
CA LEU A 105 14.24 -16.78 9.56
C LEU A 105 14.80 -17.97 8.80
N SER A 106 14.29 -19.16 9.10
CA SER A 106 14.57 -20.34 8.29
C SER A 106 13.91 -20.21 6.92
N ARG A 107 14.65 -20.58 5.86
CA ARG A 107 14.17 -20.57 4.47
C ARG A 107 13.38 -21.84 4.15
N LEU A 108 12.24 -21.99 4.84
CA LEU A 108 11.27 -23.06 4.61
C LEU A 108 10.51 -22.85 3.29
N PRO A 109 9.88 -23.91 2.72
CA PRO A 109 9.10 -23.81 1.49
C PRO A 109 8.12 -22.63 1.48
N ALA A 110 8.02 -21.94 0.34
CA ALA A 110 7.21 -20.75 0.22
C ALA A 110 5.74 -21.03 0.53
N THR A 111 5.13 -20.15 1.32
CA THR A 111 3.69 -20.26 1.70
C THR A 111 2.85 -19.13 1.13
N VAL A 112 3.50 -18.05 0.71
CA VAL A 112 2.92 -16.91 0.00
C VAL A 112 3.95 -16.40 -1.01
N HIS A 113 3.49 -15.72 -2.04
CA HIS A 113 4.34 -15.09 -3.03
C HIS A 113 3.98 -13.60 -3.15
N PHE A 114 4.96 -12.76 -3.46
CA PHE A 114 4.74 -11.40 -3.93
C PHE A 114 5.42 -11.18 -5.27
N TYR A 115 4.95 -10.20 -6.02
CA TYR A 115 5.67 -9.68 -7.18
C TYR A 115 6.44 -8.43 -6.77
N SER A 116 7.74 -8.40 -7.03
CA SER A 116 8.56 -7.19 -6.91
C SER A 116 8.70 -6.52 -8.28
N GLY A 117 9.38 -5.38 -8.31
CA GLY A 117 9.61 -4.62 -9.53
C GLY A 117 9.31 -3.12 -9.37
N PRO A 118 9.63 -2.32 -10.40
CA PRO A 118 9.29 -0.91 -10.42
C PRO A 118 7.77 -0.71 -10.38
N ARG A 119 7.27 -0.01 -9.37
CA ARG A 119 5.85 0.39 -9.30
C ARG A 119 5.33 1.08 -10.58
N PRO A 120 6.12 1.92 -11.28
CA PRO A 120 5.68 2.51 -12.55
C PRO A 120 5.25 1.50 -13.62
N GLN A 121 5.87 0.31 -13.67
CA GLN A 121 5.49 -0.76 -14.60
C GLN A 121 4.09 -1.28 -14.30
N LEU A 122 3.80 -1.55 -13.04
CA LEU A 122 2.48 -1.97 -12.59
C LEU A 122 1.42 -0.89 -12.85
N GLU A 123 1.71 0.37 -12.52
CA GLU A 123 0.79 1.49 -12.78
C GLU A 123 0.54 1.71 -14.29
N TRP A 124 1.56 1.53 -15.13
CA TRP A 124 1.42 1.59 -16.57
C TRP A 124 0.52 0.47 -17.10
N LEU A 125 0.70 -0.78 -16.66
CA LEU A 125 -0.15 -1.89 -17.07
C LEU A 125 -1.61 -1.67 -16.68
N VAL A 126 -1.86 -1.22 -15.45
CA VAL A 126 -3.22 -0.86 -14.99
C VAL A 126 -3.80 0.25 -15.86
N ARG A 127 -3.01 1.29 -16.16
CA ARG A 127 -3.47 2.39 -17.03
C ARG A 127 -3.86 1.89 -18.42
N GLN A 128 -3.05 1.05 -19.06
CA GLN A 128 -3.36 0.46 -20.37
C GLN A 128 -4.69 -0.32 -20.33
N ARG A 129 -4.86 -1.19 -19.34
CA ARG A 129 -6.08 -2.00 -19.19
C ARG A 129 -7.33 -1.16 -18.90
N VAL A 130 -7.21 -0.13 -18.08
CA VAL A 130 -8.34 0.73 -17.69
C VAL A 130 -8.74 1.68 -18.81
N SER A 131 -7.78 2.29 -19.50
CA SER A 131 -8.04 3.21 -20.60
C SER A 131 -8.58 2.54 -21.87
N ALA A 132 -8.50 1.21 -21.97
CA ALA A 132 -9.11 0.45 -23.06
C ALA A 132 -10.66 0.46 -23.01
N ASP A 133 -11.27 0.80 -21.87
CA ASP A 133 -12.72 0.95 -21.76
C ASP A 133 -13.17 2.34 -22.27
N PRO A 134 -13.98 2.42 -23.34
CA PRO A 134 -14.36 3.69 -23.94
C PRO A 134 -15.25 4.57 -23.05
N ARG A 135 -15.77 4.03 -21.94
CA ARG A 135 -16.53 4.81 -20.95
C ARG A 135 -15.63 5.62 -20.02
N ILE A 136 -14.32 5.33 -20.00
CA ILE A 136 -13.35 5.95 -19.11
C ILE A 136 -12.53 6.96 -19.90
N GLU A 137 -12.62 8.23 -19.52
CA GLU A 137 -11.85 9.33 -20.07
C GLU A 137 -10.77 9.76 -19.06
N LEU A 138 -9.52 9.85 -19.51
CA LEU A 138 -8.42 10.41 -18.71
C LEU A 138 -8.26 11.90 -19.05
N LEU A 139 -8.49 12.76 -18.06
CA LEU A 139 -8.27 14.20 -18.16
C LEU A 139 -6.96 14.57 -17.45
N GLU A 140 -5.88 14.59 -18.23
CA GLU A 140 -4.52 14.89 -17.78
C GLU A 140 -4.23 16.38 -17.64
N GLY A 141 -3.21 16.75 -16.85
CA GLY A 141 -2.79 18.14 -16.65
C GLY A 141 -3.84 19.01 -15.94
N HIS A 142 -4.78 18.43 -15.23
CA HIS A 142 -5.85 19.14 -14.53
C HIS A 142 -5.83 18.88 -13.03
N GLU A 143 -5.79 19.95 -12.25
CA GLU A 143 -5.90 19.91 -10.80
C GLU A 143 -7.35 20.14 -10.38
N THR A 144 -7.88 19.29 -9.49
CA THR A 144 -9.13 19.60 -8.79
C THR A 144 -8.84 20.59 -7.67
N VAL A 145 -9.52 21.74 -7.68
CA VAL A 145 -9.32 22.83 -6.72
C VAL A 145 -10.51 23.05 -5.79
N GLY A 146 -11.62 22.33 -6.01
CA GLY A 146 -12.80 22.38 -5.15
C GLY A 146 -13.91 21.44 -5.61
N LEU A 147 -14.93 21.28 -4.75
CA LEU A 147 -16.18 20.59 -5.07
C LEU A 147 -17.27 21.61 -5.43
N THR A 148 -18.23 21.22 -6.25
CA THR A 148 -19.49 21.95 -6.45
C THR A 148 -20.65 21.27 -5.73
N GLY A 149 -21.71 22.02 -5.43
CA GLY A 149 -22.84 21.57 -4.63
C GLY A 149 -22.93 22.29 -3.29
N ASP A 150 -23.47 21.60 -2.29
CA ASP A 150 -23.74 22.14 -0.96
C ASP A 150 -23.53 21.06 0.13
N SER A 151 -23.82 21.42 1.38
CA SER A 151 -23.65 20.55 2.55
C SER A 151 -24.45 19.23 2.50
N SER A 152 -25.44 19.14 1.59
CA SER A 152 -26.29 17.96 1.40
C SER A 152 -25.88 17.08 0.22
N ARG A 153 -25.32 17.65 -0.85
CA ARG A 153 -24.94 16.87 -2.05
C ARG A 153 -23.81 17.54 -2.84
N VAL A 154 -22.81 16.73 -3.20
CA VAL A 154 -21.79 17.06 -4.20
C VAL A 154 -22.36 16.88 -5.60
N ARG A 155 -22.08 17.83 -6.49
CA ARG A 155 -22.60 17.88 -7.87
C ARG A 155 -21.50 17.91 -8.94
N GLY A 156 -20.24 17.86 -8.54
CA GLY A 156 -19.12 17.98 -9.47
C GLY A 156 -17.86 18.53 -8.82
N VAL A 157 -16.91 18.91 -9.67
CA VAL A 157 -15.59 19.42 -9.29
C VAL A 157 -15.27 20.73 -10.02
N ARG A 158 -14.48 21.58 -9.37
CA ARG A 158 -13.81 22.72 -10.01
C ARG A 158 -12.41 22.31 -10.41
N LEU A 159 -12.06 22.52 -11.67
CA LEU A 159 -10.80 22.14 -12.27
C LEU A 159 -9.99 23.36 -12.67
N ARG A 160 -8.67 23.25 -12.56
CA ARG A 160 -7.71 24.22 -13.05
C ARG A 160 -6.65 23.50 -13.88
N GLU A 161 -6.34 24.01 -15.07
CA GLU A 161 -5.28 23.47 -15.91
C GLU A 161 -3.90 23.75 -15.28
N ARG A 162 -2.95 22.83 -15.46
CA ARG A 162 -1.54 23.00 -15.08
C ARG A 162 -0.65 23.08 -16.31
N GLY A 163 0.25 24.06 -16.32
CA GLY A 163 1.29 24.19 -17.35
C GLY A 163 1.66 25.64 -17.62
N ALA A 164 2.72 25.85 -18.38
CA ALA A 164 3.06 27.17 -18.92
C ALA A 164 1.97 27.59 -19.92
N GLY A 165 1.28 28.70 -19.65
CA GLY A 165 0.15 29.17 -20.47
C GLY A 165 -1.22 28.70 -20.00
N ALA A 166 -1.32 27.96 -18.90
CA ALA A 166 -2.60 27.55 -18.33
C ALA A 166 -3.45 28.77 -17.95
N GLU A 167 -4.73 28.74 -18.31
CA GLU A 167 -5.69 29.76 -17.90
C GLU A 167 -5.81 29.78 -16.37
N LYS A 168 -5.87 30.98 -15.78
CA LYS A 168 -6.12 31.12 -14.34
C LYS A 168 -7.57 30.78 -13.98
N GLU A 169 -8.46 30.74 -14.96
CA GLU A 169 -9.87 30.46 -14.75
C GLU A 169 -10.10 29.00 -14.40
N THR A 170 -11.01 28.79 -13.45
CA THR A 170 -11.44 27.45 -13.07
C THR A 170 -12.68 27.07 -13.87
N ARG A 171 -12.70 25.87 -14.44
CA ARG A 171 -13.90 25.31 -15.10
C ARG A 171 -14.61 24.31 -14.20
N VAL A 172 -15.92 24.20 -14.35
CA VAL A 172 -16.73 23.21 -13.62
C VAL A 172 -16.91 21.96 -14.48
N LEU A 173 -16.70 20.80 -13.85
CA LEU A 173 -17.09 19.50 -14.40
C LEU A 173 -18.19 18.92 -13.50
N GLU A 174 -19.42 18.95 -13.98
CA GLU A 174 -20.58 18.36 -13.30
C GLU A 174 -20.43 16.84 -13.19
N ALA A 175 -20.93 16.25 -12.11
CA ALA A 175 -20.90 14.81 -11.86
C ALA A 175 -22.00 14.39 -10.88
N ASP A 176 -22.54 13.19 -11.07
CA ASP A 176 -23.49 12.58 -10.14
C ASP A 176 -22.80 11.95 -8.92
N LEU A 177 -21.54 11.57 -9.10
CA LEU A 177 -20.68 10.97 -8.08
C LEU A 177 -19.24 11.45 -8.27
N VAL A 178 -18.63 11.93 -7.20
CA VAL A 178 -17.20 12.28 -7.13
C VAL A 178 -16.50 11.30 -6.19
N VAL A 179 -15.41 10.69 -6.66
CA VAL A 179 -14.56 9.81 -5.86
C VAL A 179 -13.18 10.43 -5.71
N ASP A 180 -12.80 10.78 -4.49
CA ASP A 180 -11.46 11.21 -4.16
C ASP A 180 -10.51 10.02 -4.00
N ALA A 181 -9.57 9.90 -4.94
CA ALA A 181 -8.47 8.96 -4.94
C ALA A 181 -7.12 9.69 -5.08
N SER A 182 -7.05 10.97 -4.67
CA SER A 182 -5.87 11.84 -4.78
C SER A 182 -4.72 11.49 -3.82
N GLY A 183 -4.92 10.45 -3.01
CA GLY A 183 -3.92 9.87 -2.12
C GLY A 183 -3.65 10.71 -0.88
N ARG A 184 -2.42 10.59 -0.34
CA ARG A 184 -2.05 11.20 0.96
C ARG A 184 -2.15 12.72 0.97
N SER A 185 -2.01 13.36 -0.18
CA SER A 185 -2.10 14.81 -0.33
C SER A 185 -3.51 15.31 -0.60
N THR A 186 -4.54 14.49 -0.32
CA THR A 186 -5.93 14.90 -0.48
C THR A 186 -6.24 16.24 0.17
N LYS A 187 -7.07 17.03 -0.50
CA LYS A 187 -7.62 18.29 -0.04
C LYS A 187 -9.13 18.20 0.21
N ALA A 188 -9.67 16.98 0.33
CA ALA A 188 -11.09 16.75 0.50
C ALA A 188 -11.67 17.44 1.74
N ALA A 189 -10.92 17.54 2.85
CA ALA A 189 -11.36 18.29 4.02
C ALA A 189 -11.66 19.76 3.68
N ASP A 190 -10.75 20.42 2.97
CA ASP A 190 -10.88 21.82 2.53
C ASP A 190 -12.02 21.96 1.50
N TRP A 191 -12.11 21.03 0.54
CA TRP A 191 -13.15 21.07 -0.48
C TRP A 191 -14.55 20.84 0.09
N LEU A 192 -14.70 19.94 1.06
CA LEU A 192 -15.98 19.68 1.75
C LEU A 192 -16.38 20.89 2.60
N ALA A 193 -15.44 21.48 3.35
CA ALA A 193 -15.68 22.71 4.08
C ALA A 193 -16.14 23.86 3.15
N GLY A 194 -15.53 23.96 1.96
CA GLY A 194 -15.88 24.96 0.95
C GLY A 194 -17.31 24.89 0.40
N ILE A 195 -18.01 23.75 0.55
CA ILE A 195 -19.43 23.60 0.21
C ILE A 195 -20.34 23.55 1.45
N GLY A 196 -19.81 23.85 2.63
CA GLY A 196 -20.54 23.86 3.90
C GLY A 196 -20.71 22.48 4.57
N ALA A 197 -20.01 21.45 4.07
CA ALA A 197 -19.93 20.15 4.72
C ALA A 197 -18.85 20.14 5.81
N GLU A 198 -18.88 19.13 6.68
CA GLU A 198 -17.86 18.96 7.71
C GLU A 198 -16.69 18.11 7.17
N ALA A 199 -15.47 18.46 7.58
CA ALA A 199 -14.31 17.63 7.35
C ALA A 199 -14.44 16.28 8.10
N PRO A 200 -13.87 15.19 7.58
CA PRO A 200 -13.79 13.93 8.32
C PRO A 200 -12.85 14.07 9.52
N HIS A 201 -13.15 13.35 10.60
CA HIS A 201 -12.19 13.20 11.69
C HIS A 201 -11.00 12.37 11.19
N GLU A 202 -9.78 12.86 11.41
CA GLU A 202 -8.54 12.20 11.04
C GLU A 202 -7.92 11.52 12.26
N GLU A 203 -7.49 10.28 12.11
CA GLU A 203 -6.71 9.54 13.11
C GLU A 203 -5.32 9.29 12.52
N THR A 204 -4.28 9.68 13.24
CA THR A 204 -2.89 9.63 12.74
C THR A 204 -1.99 8.91 13.73
N ILE A 205 -1.19 7.98 13.23
CA ILE A 205 -0.10 7.35 13.99
C ILE A 205 1.18 7.48 13.17
N ASP A 206 2.18 8.13 13.74
CA ASP A 206 3.41 8.48 13.05
C ASP A 206 4.65 8.06 13.84
N THR A 207 5.42 7.13 13.28
CA THR A 207 6.71 6.68 13.83
C THR A 207 7.88 7.55 13.38
N GLY A 208 7.66 8.52 12.48
CA GLY A 208 8.70 9.28 11.81
C GLY A 208 9.53 8.45 10.82
N LEU A 209 8.99 7.34 10.32
CA LEU A 209 9.72 6.46 9.40
C LEU A 209 10.20 7.23 8.16
N ALA A 210 11.45 7.02 7.82
CA ALA A 210 12.13 7.62 6.71
C ALA A 210 12.76 6.56 5.82
N TYR A 211 12.73 6.77 4.51
CA TYR A 211 13.41 5.95 3.52
C TYR A 211 14.46 6.71 2.74
N ALA A 212 15.51 5.99 2.40
CA ALA A 212 16.38 6.32 1.29
C ALA A 212 16.38 5.10 0.36
N THR A 213 16.17 5.30 -0.93
CA THR A 213 16.14 4.22 -1.92
C THR A 213 17.08 4.51 -3.06
N ARG A 214 17.82 3.49 -3.51
CA ARG A 214 18.72 3.55 -4.66
C ARG A 214 18.59 2.27 -5.47
N VAL A 215 18.71 2.38 -6.78
CA VAL A 215 18.77 1.22 -7.69
C VAL A 215 20.23 0.78 -7.81
N TYR A 216 20.47 -0.52 -7.75
CA TYR A 216 21.77 -1.13 -7.99
C TYR A 216 21.68 -2.20 -9.07
N ARG A 217 22.75 -2.36 -9.85
CA ARG A 217 22.98 -3.54 -10.68
C ARG A 217 23.89 -4.49 -9.91
N ALA A 218 23.55 -5.77 -9.89
CA ALA A 218 24.34 -6.76 -9.19
C ALA A 218 24.43 -8.05 -10.01
N PRO A 219 25.56 -8.77 -9.99
CA PRO A 219 25.66 -10.06 -10.68
C PRO A 219 24.68 -11.08 -10.09
N GLU A 220 24.40 -12.14 -10.84
CA GLU A 220 23.67 -13.28 -10.29
C GLU A 220 24.50 -13.97 -9.20
N GLY A 221 23.85 -14.47 -8.15
CA GLY A 221 24.54 -15.18 -7.07
C GLY A 221 25.43 -14.31 -6.18
N VAL A 222 25.14 -13.00 -6.05
CA VAL A 222 25.87 -12.11 -5.13
C VAL A 222 25.90 -12.70 -3.72
N LEU A 223 27.10 -12.74 -3.12
CA LEU A 223 27.41 -13.42 -1.85
C LEU A 223 27.36 -14.96 -1.90
N ASP A 224 27.49 -15.57 -3.09
CA ASP A 224 27.40 -17.04 -3.24
C ASP A 224 26.08 -17.61 -2.70
N SER A 225 25.02 -16.83 -2.89
CA SER A 225 23.68 -17.00 -2.32
C SER A 225 22.67 -17.29 -3.42
N ASP A 226 21.71 -18.17 -3.15
CA ASP A 226 20.57 -18.45 -4.01
C ASP A 226 19.32 -17.65 -3.61
N ALA A 227 19.46 -16.70 -2.67
CA ALA A 227 18.39 -15.82 -2.24
C ALA A 227 18.10 -14.75 -3.30
N MET A 228 16.81 -14.52 -3.57
CA MET A 228 16.36 -13.45 -4.46
C MET A 228 16.35 -12.08 -3.77
N GLY A 229 16.28 -12.03 -2.44
CA GLY A 229 16.22 -10.77 -1.71
C GLY A 229 16.60 -10.87 -0.24
N TYR A 230 16.82 -9.71 0.37
CA TYR A 230 17.32 -9.57 1.74
C TYR A 230 16.46 -8.57 2.52
N PHE A 231 15.89 -8.99 3.66
CA PHE A 231 15.16 -8.11 4.57
C PHE A 231 15.85 -8.03 5.93
N ILE A 232 16.00 -6.81 6.42
CA ILE A 232 16.28 -6.52 7.81
C ILE A 232 15.17 -5.58 8.28
N LEU A 233 14.23 -6.11 9.07
CA LEU A 233 13.07 -5.36 9.51
C LEU A 233 13.35 -4.64 10.84
N PRO A 234 12.99 -3.34 10.96
CA PRO A 234 13.04 -2.63 12.22
C PRO A 234 12.19 -3.31 13.30
N ASN A 235 12.59 -3.13 14.55
CA ASN A 235 11.86 -3.55 15.73
C ASN A 235 12.09 -2.55 16.88
N PRO A 236 11.39 -2.65 18.03
CA PRO A 236 11.54 -1.67 19.10
C PRO A 236 12.94 -1.51 19.71
N ARG A 237 13.88 -2.43 19.43
CA ARG A 237 15.28 -2.36 19.85
C ARG A 237 16.25 -2.04 18.70
N GLN A 238 15.74 -1.99 17.47
CA GLN A 238 16.49 -1.75 16.24
C GLN A 238 15.63 -0.86 15.33
N GLU A 239 15.78 0.45 15.47
CA GLU A 239 14.93 1.47 14.84
C GLU A 239 15.26 1.74 13.37
N TYR A 240 15.99 0.85 12.72
CA TYR A 240 16.42 0.95 11.34
C TYR A 240 16.42 -0.42 10.66
N GLY A 241 16.39 -0.41 9.35
CA GLY A 241 16.28 -1.62 8.55
C GLY A 241 16.73 -1.40 7.12
N ALA A 242 16.81 -2.51 6.38
CA ALA A 242 17.25 -2.51 5.00
C ALA A 242 16.47 -3.56 4.22
N VAL A 243 16.22 -3.27 2.95
CA VAL A 243 15.59 -4.19 2.02
C VAL A 243 16.34 -4.16 0.69
N VAL A 244 16.61 -5.33 0.14
CA VAL A 244 17.10 -5.53 -1.23
C VAL A 244 16.10 -6.44 -1.95
N LEU A 245 15.49 -5.96 -3.04
CA LEU A 245 14.58 -6.76 -3.88
C LEU A 245 14.91 -6.60 -5.37
N PRO A 246 14.71 -7.66 -6.18
CA PRO A 246 15.00 -7.64 -7.60
C PRO A 246 13.93 -6.86 -8.38
N CYS A 247 14.35 -6.22 -9.46
CA CYS A 247 13.47 -5.49 -10.38
C CYS A 247 13.09 -6.28 -11.64
N GLY A 248 13.84 -7.33 -11.98
CA GLY A 248 13.58 -8.20 -13.15
C GLY A 248 14.48 -8.00 -14.36
N ASP A 249 15.28 -6.93 -14.37
CA ASP A 249 16.17 -6.52 -15.47
C ASP A 249 17.66 -6.57 -15.07
N GLY A 250 18.01 -7.42 -14.11
CA GLY A 250 19.34 -7.47 -13.50
C GLY A 250 19.62 -6.33 -12.50
N THR A 251 18.63 -5.46 -12.24
CA THR A 251 18.72 -4.44 -11.20
C THR A 251 17.93 -4.84 -9.94
N HIS A 252 18.26 -4.16 -8.84
CA HIS A 252 17.64 -4.33 -7.53
C HIS A 252 17.33 -2.97 -6.93
N LEU A 253 16.19 -2.86 -6.26
CA LEU A 253 15.87 -1.72 -5.40
C LEU A 253 16.39 -1.99 -4.00
N VAL A 254 17.30 -1.13 -3.54
CA VAL A 254 17.79 -1.12 -2.17
C VAL A 254 17.14 0.02 -1.41
N THR A 255 16.43 -0.29 -0.34
CA THR A 255 15.80 0.70 0.53
C THR A 255 16.34 0.57 1.94
N LEU A 256 16.95 1.64 2.44
CA LEU A 256 17.32 1.81 3.83
C LEU A 256 16.20 2.55 4.54
N SER A 257 15.95 2.17 5.78
CA SER A 257 14.89 2.73 6.59
C SER A 257 15.37 3.07 8.00
N GLY A 258 14.74 4.08 8.59
CA GLY A 258 15.02 4.53 9.95
C GLY A 258 13.82 5.25 10.52
N LEU A 259 13.53 5.04 11.80
CA LEU A 259 12.51 5.80 12.52
C LEU A 259 13.00 7.20 12.87
N ARG A 260 12.14 7.97 13.55
CA ARG A 260 12.44 9.31 14.02
C ARG A 260 13.79 9.39 14.73
N GLY A 261 14.67 10.28 14.27
CA GLY A 261 16.03 10.46 14.80
C GLY A 261 17.07 9.47 14.27
N ASN A 262 16.65 8.53 13.42
CA ASN A 262 17.50 7.53 12.79
C ASN A 262 17.37 7.56 11.26
N GLU A 263 16.96 8.68 10.67
CA GLU A 263 16.64 8.77 9.25
C GLU A 263 17.87 8.49 8.36
N PRO A 264 17.73 7.68 7.29
CA PRO A 264 18.83 7.45 6.36
C PRO A 264 19.11 8.69 5.50
N PRO A 265 20.40 8.96 5.19
CA PRO A 265 20.79 10.11 4.38
C PRO A 265 20.39 9.93 2.91
N SER A 266 20.35 11.03 2.16
CA SER A 266 20.10 11.05 0.71
C SER A 266 21.35 11.29 -0.14
N ASP A 267 22.53 11.30 0.46
CA ASP A 267 23.81 11.56 -0.22
C ASP A 267 24.52 10.25 -0.63
N GLU A 268 25.13 10.24 -1.82
CA GLU A 268 25.56 9.03 -2.56
C GLU A 268 26.75 8.25 -1.97
N GLY A 269 27.34 8.69 -0.85
CA GLY A 269 28.31 7.91 -0.06
C GLY A 269 27.90 7.72 1.41
N ALA A 270 26.95 8.52 1.91
CA ALA A 270 26.41 8.36 3.25
C ALA A 270 25.40 7.18 3.31
N PHE A 271 24.83 6.80 2.15
CA PHE A 271 23.91 5.68 2.02
C PHE A 271 24.56 4.33 2.36
N GLU A 272 25.71 4.02 1.75
CA GLU A 272 26.47 2.80 1.99
C GLU A 272 27.03 2.74 3.42
N GLU A 273 27.48 3.87 3.96
CA GLU A 273 27.90 3.95 5.37
C GLU A 273 26.75 3.68 6.33
N TYR A 274 25.55 4.21 6.05
CA TYR A 274 24.36 3.91 6.85
C TYR A 274 24.04 2.41 6.86
N ALA A 275 24.21 1.72 5.73
CA ALA A 275 23.93 0.28 5.62
C ALA A 275 24.82 -0.58 6.54
N LYS A 276 26.00 -0.10 6.94
CA LYS A 276 26.89 -0.81 7.89
C LYS A 276 26.34 -0.85 9.31
N ARG A 277 25.32 -0.04 9.63
CA ARG A 277 24.67 -0.03 10.95
C ARG A 277 23.78 -1.25 11.20
N MET A 278 23.45 -1.99 10.13
CA MET A 278 22.61 -3.19 10.23
C MET A 278 23.20 -4.19 11.23
N PRO A 279 22.35 -4.99 11.91
CA PRO A 279 22.80 -5.97 12.92
C PRO A 279 23.78 -7.02 12.38
N HIS A 280 23.87 -7.16 11.06
CA HIS A 280 24.76 -8.08 10.36
C HIS A 280 25.27 -7.43 9.06
N PRO A 281 26.54 -7.67 8.64
CA PRO A 281 27.16 -7.01 7.49
C PRO A 281 26.60 -7.43 6.12
N VAL A 282 25.69 -8.42 6.04
CA VAL A 282 25.18 -8.99 4.78
C VAL A 282 24.70 -7.93 3.77
N ILE A 283 24.07 -6.85 4.24
CA ILE A 283 23.61 -5.77 3.35
C ILE A 283 24.79 -4.93 2.85
N SER A 284 25.71 -4.54 3.73
CA SER A 284 26.90 -3.77 3.31
C SER A 284 27.83 -4.59 2.41
N GLU A 285 27.94 -5.90 2.63
CA GLU A 285 28.72 -6.81 1.77
C GLU A 285 28.05 -6.99 0.41
N TRP A 286 26.72 -7.07 0.37
CA TRP A 286 25.96 -7.10 -0.87
C TRP A 286 26.19 -5.81 -1.67
N LEU A 287 26.09 -4.65 -1.02
CA LEU A 287 26.31 -3.34 -1.65
C LEU A 287 27.74 -3.18 -2.18
N ALA A 288 28.74 -3.68 -1.46
CA ALA A 288 30.14 -3.64 -1.88
C ALA A 288 30.43 -4.43 -3.18
N LYS A 289 29.53 -5.35 -3.57
CA LYS A 289 29.62 -6.17 -4.79
C LYS A 289 28.63 -5.73 -5.87
N ALA A 290 27.91 -4.62 -5.66
CA ALA A 290 26.90 -4.11 -6.56
C ALA A 290 27.27 -2.70 -7.05
N GLU A 291 26.81 -2.34 -8.24
CA GLU A 291 27.07 -1.04 -8.85
C GLU A 291 25.83 -0.14 -8.75
N PRO A 292 25.94 1.10 -8.27
CA PRO A 292 24.81 2.01 -8.23
C PRO A 292 24.33 2.39 -9.64
N ALA A 293 23.02 2.36 -9.87
CA ALA A 293 22.37 2.63 -11.15
C ALA A 293 21.39 3.83 -11.10
N SER A 294 21.27 4.49 -9.95
CA SER A 294 20.47 5.72 -9.78
C SER A 294 21.05 6.63 -8.68
N PRO A 295 20.58 7.89 -8.61
CA PRO A 295 20.70 8.70 -7.39
C PRO A 295 19.95 8.07 -6.21
N VAL A 296 20.21 8.58 -5.02
CA VAL A 296 19.46 8.22 -3.80
C VAL A 296 18.21 9.09 -3.70
N TYR A 297 17.04 8.46 -3.59
CA TYR A 297 15.76 9.13 -3.40
C TYR A 297 15.32 9.04 -1.95
N GLY A 298 14.98 10.17 -1.33
CA GLY A 298 14.46 10.25 0.02
C GLY A 298 12.93 10.29 0.09
N PHE A 299 12.33 9.64 1.09
CA PHE A 299 10.90 9.74 1.39
C PHE A 299 10.63 9.79 2.89
N ARG A 300 9.68 10.65 3.31
CA ARG A 300 9.37 10.93 4.73
C ARG A 300 7.87 10.98 5.05
N LYS A 301 6.99 10.85 4.05
CA LYS A 301 5.52 10.94 4.26
C LYS A 301 4.92 9.57 4.55
N THR A 302 5.21 9.03 5.72
CA THR A 302 5.03 7.61 6.07
C THR A 302 4.02 7.35 7.19
N ALA A 303 3.43 8.39 7.78
CA ALA A 303 2.42 8.21 8.83
C ALA A 303 1.22 7.34 8.35
N ASN A 304 0.66 6.56 9.27
CA ASN A 304 -0.65 5.97 9.10
C ASN A 304 -1.69 7.06 9.32
N ILE A 305 -2.61 7.23 8.38
CA ILE A 305 -3.69 8.22 8.47
C ILE A 305 -5.01 7.56 8.06
N ARG A 306 -6.02 7.62 8.93
CA ARG A 306 -7.37 7.13 8.64
C ARG A 306 -8.37 8.26 8.76
N ARG A 307 -9.13 8.49 7.69
CA ARG A 307 -10.16 9.53 7.65
C ARG A 307 -11.54 8.92 7.83
N ARG A 308 -12.22 9.32 8.90
CA ARG A 308 -13.45 8.73 9.41
C ARG A 308 -14.70 9.32 8.76
N TYR A 309 -14.83 9.11 7.45
CA TYR A 309 -16.04 9.48 6.69
C TYR A 309 -17.28 8.65 7.10
N ASP A 310 -17.11 7.55 7.83
CA ASP A 310 -18.16 6.68 8.37
C ASP A 310 -18.88 7.27 9.59
N ARG A 311 -18.23 8.18 10.33
CA ARG A 311 -18.77 8.81 11.54
C ARG A 311 -19.91 9.78 11.18
N PRO A 312 -20.89 9.98 12.08
CA PRO A 312 -21.93 11.00 11.92
C PRO A 312 -21.32 12.39 11.70
N GLY A 313 -22.01 13.21 10.91
CA GLY A 313 -21.62 14.58 10.58
C GLY A 313 -22.36 15.06 9.34
N ARG A 314 -22.15 16.32 8.96
CA ARG A 314 -22.65 16.85 7.68
C ARG A 314 -21.83 16.28 6.53
N ARG A 315 -22.26 15.11 6.03
CA ARG A 315 -21.64 14.36 4.94
C ARG A 315 -22.55 14.41 3.72
N PRO A 316 -22.17 15.13 2.65
CA PRO A 316 -23.00 15.24 1.47
C PRO A 316 -23.09 13.91 0.73
N ALA A 317 -24.24 13.63 0.11
CA ALA A 317 -24.36 12.55 -0.85
C ALA A 317 -23.49 12.84 -2.09
N GLY A 318 -23.14 11.79 -2.85
CA GLY A 318 -22.39 11.94 -4.10
C GLY A 318 -20.87 12.15 -3.94
N PHE A 319 -20.31 11.96 -2.74
CA PHE A 319 -18.86 11.99 -2.51
C PHE A 319 -18.36 10.72 -1.83
N LEU A 320 -17.33 10.09 -2.38
CA LEU A 320 -16.62 8.97 -1.77
C LEU A 320 -15.12 9.27 -1.69
N ALA A 321 -14.42 8.72 -0.71
CA ALA A 321 -12.96 8.69 -0.64
C ALA A 321 -12.47 7.24 -0.68
N THR A 322 -11.35 6.99 -1.38
CA THR A 322 -10.72 5.67 -1.51
C THR A 322 -9.19 5.75 -1.55
N GLY A 323 -8.51 4.61 -1.42
CA GLY A 323 -7.05 4.53 -1.35
C GLY A 323 -6.46 5.36 -0.21
N ASP A 324 -5.27 5.92 -0.43
CA ASP A 324 -4.57 6.75 0.57
C ASP A 324 -5.32 8.06 0.92
N ALA A 325 -6.34 8.46 0.14
CA ALA A 325 -7.21 9.58 0.52
C ALA A 325 -8.18 9.19 1.66
N LEU A 326 -8.58 7.91 1.73
CA LEU A 326 -9.39 7.36 2.81
C LEU A 326 -8.54 6.84 3.98
N CYS A 327 -7.55 6.00 3.66
CA CYS A 327 -6.73 5.29 4.64
C CYS A 327 -5.33 5.09 4.05
N ALA A 328 -4.36 5.82 4.57
CA ALA A 328 -2.95 5.74 4.21
C ALA A 328 -2.18 4.96 5.27
N PHE A 329 -1.26 4.11 4.83
CA PHE A 329 -0.51 3.21 5.73
C PHE A 329 0.97 3.58 5.81
N ASN A 330 1.62 3.17 6.88
CA ASN A 330 3.06 3.10 6.89
C ASN A 330 3.53 2.11 5.80
N PRO A 331 4.35 2.56 4.82
CA PRO A 331 4.72 1.74 3.68
C PRO A 331 5.59 0.52 4.02
N ILE A 332 6.12 0.42 5.25
CA ILE A 332 6.98 -0.70 5.67
C ILE A 332 6.27 -2.06 5.58
N TYR A 333 4.94 -2.06 5.67
CA TYR A 333 4.13 -3.27 5.62
C TYR A 333 3.77 -3.72 4.19
N GLY A 334 4.08 -2.92 3.16
CA GLY A 334 3.84 -3.30 1.76
C GLY A 334 2.35 -3.45 1.36
N GLN A 335 1.41 -2.92 2.15
CA GLN A 335 -0.03 -3.19 1.99
C GLN A 335 -0.77 -2.20 1.07
N GLY A 336 -0.21 -1.02 0.80
CA GLY A 336 -0.95 0.08 0.15
C GLY A 336 -1.60 -0.28 -1.19
N MET A 337 -0.87 -0.93 -2.10
CA MET A 337 -1.42 -1.31 -3.42
C MET A 337 -2.52 -2.37 -3.28
N ALA A 338 -2.32 -3.35 -2.40
CA ALA A 338 -3.30 -4.39 -2.13
C ALA A 338 -4.58 -3.80 -1.55
N VAL A 339 -4.48 -2.90 -0.57
CA VAL A 339 -5.65 -2.23 0.02
C VAL A 339 -6.39 -1.38 -1.01
N ALA A 340 -5.68 -0.69 -1.92
CA ALA A 340 -6.33 0.04 -3.01
C ALA A 340 -7.17 -0.88 -3.91
N ALA A 341 -6.63 -2.04 -4.30
CA ALA A 341 -7.36 -3.03 -5.10
C ALA A 341 -8.52 -3.69 -4.32
N ILE A 342 -8.29 -4.10 -3.07
CA ILE A 342 -9.33 -4.67 -2.20
C ILE A 342 -10.46 -3.65 -1.96
N SER A 343 -10.13 -2.35 -1.84
CA SER A 343 -11.13 -1.28 -1.74
C SER A 343 -11.96 -1.14 -3.02
N ALA A 344 -11.36 -1.27 -4.20
CA ALA A 344 -12.09 -1.28 -5.47
C ALA A 344 -12.99 -2.52 -5.60
N VAL A 345 -12.54 -3.69 -5.15
CA VAL A 345 -13.41 -4.89 -5.04
C VAL A 345 -14.58 -4.63 -4.09
N ALA A 346 -14.34 -4.00 -2.94
CA ALA A 346 -15.40 -3.63 -1.99
C ALA A 346 -16.39 -2.62 -2.59
N LEU A 347 -15.91 -1.65 -3.39
CA LEU A 347 -16.75 -0.72 -4.16
C LEU A 347 -17.68 -1.49 -5.09
N ARG A 348 -17.13 -2.41 -5.90
CA ARG A 348 -17.89 -3.21 -6.86
C ARG A 348 -19.00 -3.99 -6.17
N ARG A 349 -18.65 -4.69 -5.08
CA ARG A 349 -19.60 -5.48 -4.29
C ARG A 349 -20.69 -4.61 -3.66
N ALA A 350 -20.33 -3.44 -3.13
CA ALA A 350 -21.28 -2.52 -2.50
C ALA A 350 -22.26 -1.91 -3.52
N LEU A 351 -21.82 -1.59 -4.74
CA LEU A 351 -22.66 -1.05 -5.82
C LEU A 351 -23.54 -2.14 -6.48
N ALA A 352 -23.08 -3.39 -6.49
CA ALA A 352 -23.79 -4.51 -7.10
C ALA A 352 -24.75 -5.27 -6.16
N ASP A 353 -24.75 -4.99 -4.86
CA ASP A 353 -25.56 -5.72 -3.87
C ASP A 353 -27.07 -5.60 -4.18
N PRO A 354 -27.76 -6.71 -4.58
CA PRO A 354 -29.17 -6.66 -4.93
C PRO A 354 -30.08 -6.52 -3.70
N LYS A 355 -29.56 -6.77 -2.50
CA LYS A 355 -30.34 -6.78 -1.25
C LYS A 355 -30.38 -5.43 -0.56
N ARG A 356 -29.49 -4.50 -0.94
CA ARG A 356 -29.30 -3.23 -0.22
C ARG A 356 -29.12 -2.08 -1.20
N THR A 357 -29.87 -1.01 -0.99
CA THR A 357 -29.68 0.22 -1.76
C THR A 357 -28.28 0.80 -1.52
N PRO A 358 -27.44 0.98 -2.53
CA PRO A 358 -26.09 1.49 -2.37
C PRO A 358 -26.09 3.00 -2.08
N THR A 359 -26.13 3.42 -0.81
CA THR A 359 -26.05 4.85 -0.46
C THR A 359 -24.60 5.31 -0.30
N THR A 360 -24.32 6.62 -0.43
CA THR A 360 -22.96 7.16 -0.22
C THR A 360 -22.38 6.69 1.11
N ARG A 361 -23.15 6.80 2.20
CA ARG A 361 -22.71 6.35 3.53
C ARG A 361 -22.41 4.85 3.57
N ARG A 362 -23.23 4.01 2.92
CA ARG A 362 -23.05 2.55 2.92
C ARG A 362 -21.82 2.14 2.14
N VAL A 363 -21.64 2.71 0.94
CA VAL A 363 -20.48 2.45 0.10
C VAL A 363 -19.20 2.95 0.77
N GLN A 364 -19.22 4.16 1.36
CA GLN A 364 -18.07 4.71 2.09
C GLN A 364 -17.67 3.83 3.28
N ARG A 365 -18.64 3.25 3.99
CA ARG A 365 -18.36 2.31 5.08
C ARG A 365 -17.74 1.02 4.57
N ALA A 366 -18.22 0.48 3.44
CA ALA A 366 -17.63 -0.71 2.82
C ALA A 366 -16.17 -0.47 2.40
N LEU A 367 -15.86 0.69 1.82
CA LEU A 367 -14.49 1.11 1.50
C LEU A 367 -13.61 1.20 2.75
N LEU A 368 -14.13 1.77 3.84
CA LEU A 368 -13.39 1.87 5.09
C LEU A 368 -13.14 0.49 5.72
N ASP A 369 -14.17 -0.37 5.76
CA ASP A 369 -14.06 -1.72 6.32
C ASP A 369 -13.07 -2.59 5.54
N ALA A 370 -12.97 -2.40 4.22
CA ALA A 370 -11.97 -3.05 3.37
C ALA A 370 -10.51 -2.72 3.77
N SER A 371 -10.29 -1.56 4.38
CA SER A 371 -8.97 -1.09 4.85
C SER A 371 -8.64 -1.49 6.29
N ARG A 372 -9.62 -2.02 7.05
CA ARG A 372 -9.53 -2.22 8.50
C ARG A 372 -8.41 -3.16 8.92
N GLN A 373 -8.27 -4.32 8.28
CA GLN A 373 -7.24 -5.29 8.66
C GLN A 373 -5.83 -4.73 8.48
N ALA A 374 -5.56 -4.05 7.36
CA ALA A 374 -4.27 -3.41 7.11
C ALA A 374 -3.98 -2.30 8.14
N TRP A 375 -5.01 -1.55 8.54
CA TRP A 375 -4.90 -0.53 9.58
C TRP A 375 -4.53 -1.15 10.92
N ASP A 376 -5.24 -2.20 11.34
CA ASP A 376 -5.02 -2.85 12.63
C ASP A 376 -3.63 -3.51 12.70
N VAL A 377 -3.17 -4.12 11.59
CA VAL A 377 -1.80 -4.67 11.48
C VAL A 377 -0.75 -3.57 11.58
N SER A 378 -0.87 -2.50 10.77
CA SER A 378 0.14 -1.44 10.69
C SER A 378 0.24 -0.66 12.01
N THR A 379 -0.91 -0.24 12.55
CA THR A 379 -0.95 0.53 13.80
C THR A 379 -0.61 -0.30 15.02
N GLY A 380 -0.99 -1.57 15.07
CA GLY A 380 -0.66 -2.47 16.18
C GLY A 380 0.85 -2.69 16.34
N ALA A 381 1.59 -2.69 15.23
CA ALA A 381 3.05 -2.76 15.23
C ALA A 381 3.68 -1.38 15.49
N ASP A 382 3.23 -0.33 14.82
CA ASP A 382 3.79 1.03 14.95
C ASP A 382 3.63 1.63 16.35
N LYS A 383 2.54 1.32 17.07
CA LYS A 383 2.34 1.76 18.46
C LYS A 383 3.43 1.28 19.43
N LYS A 384 4.14 0.21 19.08
CA LYS A 384 5.22 -0.35 19.91
C LYS A 384 6.60 0.24 19.56
N MET A 385 6.68 1.02 18.49
CA MET A 385 7.94 1.57 18.02
C MET A 385 8.33 2.82 18.84
N PRO A 386 9.62 2.98 19.17
CA PRO A 386 10.12 4.19 19.80
C PRO A 386 9.82 5.44 18.98
N GLY A 387 9.46 6.53 19.65
CA GLY A 387 9.18 7.82 19.01
C GLY A 387 7.84 7.89 18.24
N ALA A 388 6.97 6.88 18.35
CA ALA A 388 5.64 6.90 17.76
C ALA A 388 4.71 7.92 18.45
N VAL A 389 4.05 8.76 17.66
CA VAL A 389 3.09 9.79 18.10
C VAL A 389 1.68 9.41 17.65
N GLY A 390 0.65 9.82 18.39
CA GLY A 390 -0.77 9.56 18.09
C GLY A 390 -1.29 8.21 18.61
N ALA A 391 -0.53 7.55 19.48
CA ALA A 391 -0.88 6.29 20.14
C ALA A 391 -1.51 6.51 21.52
N GLU A 392 -2.45 7.46 21.64
CA GLU A 392 -2.88 8.00 22.94
C GLU A 392 -3.84 7.11 23.73
N ASP A 393 -4.51 6.14 23.08
CA ASP A 393 -5.42 5.24 23.77
C ASP A 393 -4.67 4.14 24.53
N ALA A 394 -4.87 4.09 25.85
CA ALA A 394 -4.38 3.00 26.69
C ALA A 394 -5.04 1.67 26.28
N PRO A 395 -4.27 0.59 26.04
CA PRO A 395 -4.82 -0.69 25.63
C PRO A 395 -5.66 -1.31 26.75
N SER A 396 -6.82 -1.86 26.42
CA SER A 396 -7.66 -2.61 27.35
C SER A 396 -6.97 -3.91 27.81
N ALA A 397 -7.50 -4.56 28.84
CA ALA A 397 -6.98 -5.86 29.29
C ALA A 397 -7.02 -6.93 28.18
N LEU A 398 -8.09 -6.92 27.36
CA LEU A 398 -8.21 -7.81 26.21
C LEU A 398 -7.14 -7.50 25.15
N ASP A 399 -6.90 -6.22 24.86
CA ASP A 399 -5.87 -5.81 23.89
C ASP A 399 -4.47 -6.25 24.34
N LYS A 400 -4.19 -6.20 25.64
CA LYS A 400 -2.93 -6.71 26.22
C LYS A 400 -2.80 -8.22 26.03
N ALA A 401 -3.86 -8.98 26.30
CA ALA A 401 -3.86 -10.44 26.12
C ALA A 401 -3.69 -10.84 24.64
N VAL A 402 -4.41 -10.18 23.73
CA VAL A 402 -4.27 -10.38 22.28
C VAL A 402 -2.87 -9.97 21.83
N GLY A 403 -2.36 -8.83 22.30
CA GLY A 403 -1.03 -8.35 21.97
C GLY A 403 0.09 -9.29 22.43
N TRP A 404 -0.05 -9.90 23.62
CA TRP A 404 0.85 -10.94 24.11
C TRP A 404 0.82 -12.18 23.20
N TYR A 405 -0.38 -12.67 22.86
CA TYR A 405 -0.53 -13.83 21.98
C TYR A 405 0.07 -13.59 20.59
N VAL A 406 -0.20 -12.42 19.99
CA VAL A 406 0.37 -12.04 18.69
C VAL A 406 1.90 -11.90 18.76
N GLY A 407 2.45 -11.44 19.89
CA GLY A 407 3.90 -11.46 20.11
C GLY A 407 4.48 -12.87 20.02
N ARG A 408 3.83 -13.85 20.66
CA ARG A 408 4.21 -15.28 20.59
C ARG A 408 4.08 -15.86 19.18
N VAL A 409 3.06 -15.44 18.42
CA VAL A 409 2.92 -15.81 16.99
C VAL A 409 4.12 -15.32 16.20
N GLN A 410 4.51 -14.05 16.36
CA GLN A 410 5.65 -13.48 15.65
C GLN A 410 6.95 -14.21 16.00
N GLU A 411 7.21 -14.45 17.28
CA GLU A 411 8.39 -15.19 17.75
C GLU A 411 8.52 -16.59 17.14
N ARG A 412 7.39 -17.29 16.92
CA ARG A 412 7.37 -18.65 16.37
C ARG A 412 7.30 -18.71 14.86
N SER A 413 6.78 -17.67 14.21
CA SER A 413 6.61 -17.64 12.75
C SER A 413 7.91 -17.80 11.95
N ALA A 414 9.06 -17.59 12.60
CA ALA A 414 10.38 -17.70 12.00
C ALA A 414 10.85 -19.13 11.73
N GLY A 415 10.32 -20.12 12.47
CA GLY A 415 10.75 -21.52 12.34
C GLY A 415 9.61 -22.56 12.40
N ASP A 416 8.42 -22.19 12.87
CA ASP A 416 7.26 -23.10 12.87
C ASP A 416 6.46 -22.95 11.55
N PRO A 417 6.35 -24.00 10.72
CA PRO A 417 5.66 -23.91 9.43
C PRO A 417 4.16 -23.65 9.56
N VAL A 418 3.51 -24.17 10.61
CA VAL A 418 2.07 -23.99 10.84
C VAL A 418 1.78 -22.53 11.25
N VAL A 419 2.55 -22.01 12.21
CA VAL A 419 2.40 -20.63 12.67
C VAL A 419 2.83 -19.64 11.60
N GLY A 420 3.97 -19.90 10.95
CA GLY A 420 4.52 -19.06 9.89
C GLY A 420 3.58 -18.93 8.69
N ALA A 421 2.99 -20.03 8.22
CA ALA A 421 2.02 -20.01 7.12
C ALA A 421 0.77 -19.17 7.48
N ALA A 422 0.21 -19.38 8.68
CA ALA A 422 -0.96 -18.63 9.14
C ALA A 422 -0.65 -17.13 9.28
N PHE A 423 0.51 -16.79 9.86
CA PHE A 423 0.95 -15.41 10.03
C PHE A 423 1.15 -14.71 8.68
N ARG A 424 1.87 -15.34 7.75
CA ARG A 424 2.10 -14.79 6.40
C ARG A 424 0.81 -14.59 5.64
N ARG A 425 -0.16 -15.52 5.71
CA ARG A 425 -1.48 -15.34 5.08
C ARG A 425 -2.24 -14.14 5.63
N ALA A 426 -2.19 -13.91 6.94
CA ALA A 426 -2.86 -12.78 7.58
C ALA A 426 -2.24 -11.43 7.20
N ILE A 427 -0.91 -11.30 7.26
CA ILE A 427 -0.22 -10.03 6.94
C ILE A 427 -0.22 -9.72 5.43
N THR A 428 -0.31 -10.74 4.57
CA THR A 428 -0.47 -10.59 3.12
C THR A 428 -1.94 -10.45 2.67
N LEU A 429 -2.86 -10.32 3.62
CA LEU A 429 -4.29 -10.06 3.40
C LEU A 429 -5.03 -11.15 2.58
N THR A 430 -4.55 -12.40 2.62
CA THR A 430 -5.23 -13.55 1.99
C THR A 430 -6.11 -14.32 2.97
N ALA A 431 -6.08 -13.93 4.25
CA ALA A 431 -6.89 -14.49 5.31
C ALA A 431 -7.17 -13.44 6.40
N PRO A 432 -8.29 -13.55 7.13
CA PRO A 432 -8.56 -12.70 8.28
C PRO A 432 -7.59 -13.01 9.44
N MET A 433 -7.36 -12.04 10.33
CA MET A 433 -6.51 -12.22 11.53
C MET A 433 -6.98 -13.36 12.46
N THR A 434 -8.24 -13.78 12.37
CA THR A 434 -8.78 -14.90 13.15
C THR A 434 -8.10 -16.23 12.87
N VAL A 435 -7.43 -16.40 11.71
CA VAL A 435 -6.66 -17.63 11.42
C VAL A 435 -5.50 -17.84 12.39
N LEU A 436 -5.00 -16.78 13.04
CA LEU A 436 -3.96 -16.90 14.06
C LEU A 436 -4.47 -17.63 15.31
N PHE A 437 -5.79 -17.72 15.50
CA PHE A 437 -6.43 -18.36 16.66
C PHE A 437 -7.03 -19.73 16.32
N ALA A 438 -6.81 -20.23 15.10
CA ALA A 438 -7.26 -21.57 14.73
C ALA A 438 -6.65 -22.63 15.67
N PRO A 439 -7.37 -23.71 16.03
CA PRO A 439 -6.92 -24.66 17.05
C PRO A 439 -5.50 -25.21 16.84
N ALA A 440 -5.13 -25.54 15.59
CA ALA A 440 -3.78 -26.00 15.26
C ALA A 440 -2.71 -24.93 15.49
N VAL A 441 -2.99 -23.69 15.11
CA VAL A 441 -2.07 -22.55 15.30
C VAL A 441 -1.95 -22.21 16.79
N ALA A 442 -3.07 -22.13 17.51
CA ALA A 442 -3.07 -21.87 18.95
C ALA A 442 -2.33 -22.96 19.72
N ARG A 443 -2.52 -24.24 19.37
CA ARG A 443 -1.77 -25.35 19.96
C ARG A 443 -0.27 -25.22 19.72
N ALA A 444 0.14 -24.93 18.48
CA ALA A 444 1.54 -24.71 18.14
C ALA A 444 2.12 -23.50 18.92
N VAL A 445 1.38 -22.40 19.02
CA VAL A 445 1.82 -21.18 19.72
C VAL A 445 1.93 -21.37 21.23
N LEU A 446 0.98 -22.05 21.85
CA LEU A 446 0.92 -22.19 23.31
C LEU A 446 1.76 -23.35 23.82
N PHE A 447 1.81 -24.47 23.08
CA PHE A 447 2.35 -25.74 23.59
C PHE A 447 3.47 -26.34 22.73
N GLY A 448 3.73 -25.81 21.52
CA GLY A 448 4.81 -26.32 20.69
C GLY A 448 6.19 -26.00 21.28
N PRO A 449 7.24 -26.78 20.96
CA PRO A 449 8.62 -26.39 21.28
C PRO A 449 8.99 -25.09 20.55
N ALA A 450 9.97 -24.35 21.07
CA ALA A 450 10.53 -23.22 20.34
C ALA A 450 11.34 -23.75 19.16
N ALA A 451 11.04 -23.31 17.94
CA ALA A 451 11.84 -23.67 16.78
C ALA A 451 13.20 -22.96 16.87
N GLU A 452 14.27 -23.71 16.64
CA GLU A 452 15.60 -23.12 16.48
C GLU A 452 15.62 -22.22 15.23
N SER A 453 16.28 -21.08 15.37
CA SER A 453 16.48 -20.12 14.29
C SER A 453 17.96 -20.10 13.93
N PRO A 454 18.33 -19.93 12.65
CA PRO A 454 19.72 -19.84 12.24
C PRO A 454 20.45 -18.73 13.00
N VAL A 455 21.72 -18.98 13.34
CA VAL A 455 22.62 -17.99 13.96
C VAL A 455 23.19 -17.05 12.90
N GLU A 456 23.56 -17.61 11.75
CA GLU A 456 24.09 -16.91 10.58
C GLU A 456 23.00 -16.73 9.50
N PRO A 457 23.11 -15.76 8.59
CA PRO A 457 22.16 -15.61 7.49
C PRO A 457 22.14 -16.88 6.62
N PRO A 458 20.97 -17.49 6.37
CA PRO A 458 20.87 -18.69 5.54
C PRO A 458 21.02 -18.34 4.04
N LEU A 459 22.25 -18.11 3.60
CA LEU A 459 22.57 -17.67 2.22
C LEU A 459 22.23 -18.74 1.16
N ARG A 460 22.18 -20.01 1.55
CA ARG A 460 21.76 -21.11 0.68
C ARG A 460 20.55 -21.81 1.27
N ARG A 461 19.63 -22.27 0.42
CA ARG A 461 18.62 -23.24 0.84
C ARG A 461 19.34 -24.50 1.33
N THR A 462 18.93 -25.03 2.47
CA THR A 462 19.31 -26.37 2.89
C THR A 462 18.60 -27.35 1.96
N ASP A 463 19.35 -28.17 1.24
CA ASP A 463 18.78 -29.33 0.54
C ASP A 463 18.00 -30.15 1.57
N GLY A 464 16.70 -30.36 1.30
CA GLY A 464 15.78 -31.07 2.19
C GLY A 464 16.06 -32.57 2.27
#